data_AF-A0A7C4EL11-F1
#
_entry.id   AF-A0A7C4EL11-F1
#
_cell.length_a   1.000
_cell.length_b   1.000
_cell.length_c   1.000
_cell.angle_alpha   90.00
_cell.angle_beta   90.00
_cell.angle_gamma   90.00
#
_symmetry.space_group_name_H-M   'P 1'
#
loop_
_entity.id
_entity.type
_entity.pdbx_description
1 polymer ?
#
loop_
_entity_poly.entity_id
_entity_poly.type
_entity_poly.pdbx_seq_one_letter_code
_entity_poly.pdbx_strand_id
1 'polypeptide(L)'
;MVTIIIVLIILFLVAIFSVQNAAPVAITFLFWRFEASLAIVIFLTLLCGMIVGAIIASLIRLKPQAKRIHHNPRPECNRFLHSVPFE
;
A
#
# COMPACT_ATOMS: atom_id res chain seq x y z
N MET A 1 34.12 2.53 11.64
CA MET A 1 35.03 3.24 10.71
C MET A 1 34.87 2.76 9.28
N VAL A 2 35.02 1.46 9.00
CA VAL A 2 34.87 0.89 7.65
C VAL A 2 33.48 1.12 7.02
N THR A 3 32.41 1.10 7.81
CA THR A 3 31.04 1.39 7.36
C THR A 3 30.88 2.77 6.75
N ILE A 4 31.52 3.80 7.33
CA ILE A 4 31.45 5.18 6.80
C ILE A 4 32.15 5.26 5.44
N ILE A 5 33.29 4.58 5.32
CA ILE A 5 34.05 4.50 4.06
C ILE A 5 33.21 3.82 2.97
N ILE A 6 32.54 2.70 3.30
CA ILE A 6 31.66 2.00 2.36
C ILE A 6 30.49 2.89 1.93
N VAL A 7 29.84 3.58 2.87
CA VAL A 7 28.73 4.49 2.56
C VAL A 7 29.19 5.65 1.68
N LEU A 8 30.37 6.21 1.92
CA LEU A 8 30.94 7.26 1.07
C LEU A 8 31.22 6.79 -0.36
N ILE A 9 31.75 5.57 -0.51
CA ILE A 9 31.98 4.97 -1.83
C ILE A 9 30.65 4.77 -2.57
N ILE A 10 29.63 4.26 -1.89
CA ILE A 10 28.29 4.08 -2.47
C ILE A 10 27.68 5.42 -2.88
N LEU A 11 27.75 6.44 -2.01
CA LEU A 11 27.26 7.80 -2.31
C LEU A 11 27.95 8.39 -3.54
N PHE A 12 29.27 8.22 -3.64
CA PHE A 12 30.05 8.71 -4.78
C PHE A 12 29.64 8.05 -6.09
N LEU A 13 29.44 6.72 -6.08
CA LEU A 13 28.95 5.98 -7.25
C LEU A 13 27.54 6.43 -7.66
N VAL A 14 26.64 6.65 -6.69
CA VAL A 14 25.29 7.16 -6.95
C VAL A 14 25.33 8.58 -7.54
N ALA A 15 26.21 9.45 -7.05
CA ALA A 15 26.37 10.80 -7.60
C ALA A 15 26.86 10.78 -9.05
N ILE A 16 27.88 9.96 -9.36
CA ILE A 16 28.37 9.79 -10.73
C ILE A 16 27.27 9.21 -11.62
N PHE A 17 26.58 8.17 -11.16
CA PHE A 17 25.45 7.59 -11.88
C PHE A 17 24.38 8.65 -12.16
N SER A 18 24.03 9.48 -11.17
CA SER A 18 23.07 10.56 -11.35
C SER A 18 23.52 11.58 -12.39
N VAL A 19 24.79 12.00 -12.38
CA VAL A 19 25.34 12.98 -13.33
C VAL A 19 25.44 12.40 -14.75
N GLN A 20 25.86 11.14 -14.89
CA GLN A 20 25.93 10.47 -16.20
C GLN A 20 24.54 10.16 -16.76
N ASN A 21 23.57 9.86 -15.90
CA ASN A 21 22.17 9.70 -16.27
C ASN A 21 21.44 11.04 -16.36
N ALA A 22 22.10 12.18 -16.10
CA ALA A 22 21.55 13.51 -16.28
C ALA A 22 21.62 14.00 -17.74
N ALA A 23 21.97 13.13 -18.70
CA ALA A 23 21.78 13.40 -20.11
C ALA A 23 20.34 13.92 -20.31
N PRO A 24 20.16 15.21 -20.64
CA PRO A 24 18.84 15.84 -20.64
C PRO A 24 18.05 15.23 -21.78
N VAL A 25 17.11 14.35 -21.44
CA VAL A 25 16.11 13.87 -22.37
C VAL A 25 14.95 14.85 -22.27
N ALA A 26 14.65 15.54 -23.36
CA ALA A 26 13.51 16.44 -23.43
C ALA A 26 12.22 15.63 -23.31
N ILE A 27 11.60 15.63 -22.13
CA ILE A 27 10.34 14.93 -21.88
C ILE A 27 9.22 15.93 -22.13
N THR A 28 8.38 15.59 -23.09
CA THR A 28 7.17 16.36 -23.42
C THR A 28 6.00 15.69 -22.77
N PHE A 29 5.49 16.28 -21.68
CA PHE A 29 4.34 15.76 -20.96
C PHE A 29 3.12 16.65 -21.23
N LEU A 30 2.19 16.13 -22.02
CA LEU A 30 0.93 16.77 -22.45
C LEU A 30 1.11 18.15 -23.12
N PHE A 31 1.39 19.21 -22.34
CA PHE A 31 1.65 20.58 -22.82
C PHE A 31 2.96 21.19 -22.27
N TRP A 32 3.67 20.51 -21.37
CA TRP A 32 4.90 20.99 -20.78
C TRP A 32 6.14 20.28 -21.35
N ARG A 33 7.17 21.08 -21.64
CA ARG A 33 8.49 20.62 -22.07
C ARG A 33 9.42 20.80 -20.87
N PHE A 34 9.89 19.69 -20.30
CA PHE A 34 10.88 19.72 -19.22
C PHE A 34 12.07 18.85 -19.59
N GLU A 35 13.27 19.36 -19.33
CA GLU A 35 14.50 18.59 -19.43
C GLU A 35 14.77 17.95 -18.07
N ALA A 36 14.57 16.64 -18.00
CA ALA A 36 14.78 15.87 -16.78
C ALA A 36 15.46 14.54 -17.11
N SER A 37 16.25 14.04 -16.16
CA SER A 37 16.80 12.70 -16.27
C SER A 37 15.67 11.66 -16.26
N LEU A 38 15.78 10.66 -17.14
CA LEU A 38 14.88 9.49 -17.17
C LEU A 38 14.80 8.82 -15.78
N ALA A 39 15.90 8.76 -15.04
CA ALA A 39 15.96 8.16 -13.70
C ALA A 39 15.04 8.89 -12.72
N ILE A 40 14.98 10.22 -12.78
CA ILE A 40 14.15 11.02 -11.88
C ILE A 40 12.66 10.82 -12.18
N VAL A 41 12.32 10.65 -13.47
CA VAL A 41 10.94 10.40 -13.89
C VAL A 41 10.46 9.01 -13.47
N ILE A 42 11.29 7.99 -13.64
CA ILE A 42 10.98 6.63 -13.17
C ILE A 42 10.84 6.62 -11.64
N PHE A 43 11.73 7.32 -10.92
CA PHE A 43 11.64 7.41 -9.46
C PHE A 43 10.34 8.08 -8.99
N LEU A 44 9.99 9.23 -9.57
CA LEU A 44 8.76 9.97 -9.22
C LEU A 44 7.49 9.16 -9.53
N THR A 45 7.45 8.51 -10.70
CA THR A 45 6.30 7.71 -11.12
C THR A 45 6.10 6.49 -10.22
N LEU A 46 7.19 5.80 -9.85
CA LEU A 46 7.15 4.70 -8.89
C LEU A 46 6.71 5.16 -7.50
N LEU A 47 7.24 6.28 -7.02
CA LEU A 47 6.87 6.84 -5.72
C LEU A 47 5.39 7.22 -5.68
N CYS A 48 4.89 7.88 -6.72
CA CYS A 48 3.49 8.27 -6.83
C CYS A 48 2.58 7.02 -6.90
N GLY A 49 2.94 6.03 -7.72
CA GLY A 49 2.22 4.76 -7.81
C GLY A 49 2.19 4.01 -6.47
N MET A 50 3.28 4.02 -5.72
CA MET A 50 3.36 3.40 -4.38
C MET A 50 2.45 4.09 -3.37
N ILE A 51 2.41 5.43 -3.36
CA ILE A 51 1.52 6.21 -2.49
C ILE A 51 0.05 5.91 -2.83
N VAL A 52 -0.31 5.99 -4.10
CA VAL A 52 -1.69 5.71 -4.56
C VAL A 52 -2.08 4.27 -4.23
N GLY A 53 -1.20 3.30 -4.52
CA GLY A 53 -1.41 1.89 -4.20
C GLY A 53 -1.59 1.64 -2.70
N ALA A 54 -0.79 2.29 -1.86
CA ALA A 54 -0.89 2.20 -0.41
C ALA A 54 -2.23 2.77 0.11
N ILE A 55 -2.66 3.92 -0.42
CA ILE A 55 -3.96 4.52 -0.08
C ILE A 55 -5.10 3.58 -0.47
N ILE A 56 -5.12 3.08 -1.69
CA ILE A 56 -6.15 2.14 -2.17
C ILE A 56 -6.17 0.87 -1.30
N ALA A 57 -5.01 0.28 -1.03
CA ALA A 57 -4.89 -0.90 -0.19
C ALA A 57 -5.42 -0.66 1.23
N SER A 58 -5.14 0.50 1.81
CA SER A 58 -5.66 0.90 3.13
C SER A 58 -7.19 1.04 3.11
N LEU A 59 -7.75 1.71 2.11
CA LEU A 59 -9.20 1.85 1.95
C LEU A 59 -9.93 0.50 1.79
N ILE A 60 -9.34 -0.45 1.06
CA ILE A 60 -9.91 -1.80 0.90
C ILE A 60 -9.88 -2.57 2.24
N ARG A 61 -8.79 -2.45 3.01
CA ARG A 61 -8.66 -3.13 4.32
C ARG A 61 -9.54 -2.52 5.41
N LEU A 62 -9.96 -1.27 5.27
CA LEU A 62 -10.88 -0.59 6.18
C LEU A 62 -12.34 -1.05 6.04
N LYS A 63 -12.69 -1.86 5.03
CA LYS A 63 -14.02 -2.50 4.98
C LYS A 63 -14.18 -3.40 6.20
N PRO A 64 -15.09 -3.08 7.14
CA PRO A 64 -15.35 -3.94 8.27
C PRO A 64 -15.83 -5.28 7.70
N GLN A 65 -15.16 -6.37 8.09
CA GLN A 65 -15.71 -7.71 7.94
C GLN A 65 -17.06 -7.67 8.65
N ALA A 66 -18.14 -7.53 7.89
CA ALA A 66 -19.49 -7.58 8.40
C ALA A 66 -19.59 -8.90 9.14
N LYS A 67 -19.48 -8.77 10.46
CA LYS A 67 -19.56 -9.80 11.48
C LYS A 67 -20.57 -10.82 10.96
N ARG A 68 -20.09 -12.00 10.57
CA ARG A 68 -20.95 -13.16 10.31
C ARG A 68 -21.87 -13.22 11.52
N ILE A 69 -23.11 -12.80 11.34
CA ILE A 69 -24.15 -12.84 12.35
C ILE A 69 -24.15 -14.30 12.77
N HIS A 70 -23.64 -14.58 13.96
CA HIS A 70 -23.71 -15.90 14.56
C HIS A 70 -25.21 -16.09 14.80
N HIS A 71 -25.89 -16.66 13.80
CA HIS A 71 -27.27 -17.07 13.92
C HIS A 71 -27.27 -18.20 14.94
N ASN A 72 -27.47 -17.85 16.20
CA ASN A 72 -27.81 -18.79 17.25
C ASN A 72 -29.31 -19.03 17.11
N PRO A 73 -29.76 -20.16 16.50
CA PRO A 73 -31.17 -20.50 16.56
C PRO A 73 -31.51 -20.70 18.04
N ARG A 74 -32.42 -19.88 18.56
CA ARG A 74 -32.95 -20.08 19.91
C ARG A 74 -33.58 -21.47 19.95
N PRO A 75 -33.29 -22.32 20.95
CA PRO A 75 -34.20 -23.41 21.26
C PRO A 75 -35.47 -22.77 21.82
N GLU A 76 -36.42 -22.49 20.94
CA GLU A 76 -37.82 -22.45 21.35
C GLU A 76 -38.16 -23.79 22.01
N CYS A 77 -39.10 -23.71 22.95
CA CYS A 77 -39.83 -24.85 23.51
C CYS A 77 -39.30 -25.45 24.82
N ASN A 78 -38.78 -24.63 25.74
CA ASN A 78 -38.90 -24.93 27.18
C ASN A 78 -40.27 -24.49 27.75
N ARG A 79 -41.34 -24.55 26.94
CA ARG A 79 -42.69 -24.09 27.32
C ARG A 79 -43.75 -25.20 27.32
N PHE A 80 -43.43 -26.42 26.87
CA PHE A 80 -44.40 -27.52 26.81
C PHE A 80 -44.22 -28.62 27.87
N LEU A 81 -43.21 -28.52 28.75
CA LEU A 81 -43.00 -29.49 29.84
C LEU A 81 -43.69 -29.10 31.16
N HIS A 82 -44.53 -28.05 31.17
CA HIS A 82 -45.30 -27.63 32.36
C HIS A 82 -46.80 -27.93 32.24
N SER A 83 -47.21 -28.80 31.31
CA SER A 83 -48.61 -29.15 31.09
C SER A 83 -48.92 -30.65 31.19
N VAL A 84 -48.03 -31.45 31.80
CA VAL A 84 -48.36 -32.84 32.16
C VAL A 84 -48.91 -32.88 33.59
N PRO A 85 -50.21 -33.18 33.78
CA PRO A 85 -50.77 -33.39 35.10
C PRO A 85 -50.19 -34.66 35.72
N PHE A 86 -49.72 -34.53 36.95
CA PHE A 86 -49.41 -35.62 37.86
C PHE A 86 -50.75 -36.11 38.42
N GLU A 87 -51.29 -37.18 37.84
CA GLU A 87 -52.37 -38.03 38.38
C GLU A 87 -51.97 -39.49 38.14
#